data_AF-A0A812LGK4-F1
#
_entry.id   AF-A0A812LGK4-F1
#
_cell.length_a   1.000
_cell.length_b   1.000
_cell.length_c   1.000
_cell.angle_alpha   90.00
_cell.angle_beta   90.00
_cell.angle_gamma   90.00
#
_symmetry.space_group_name_H-M   'P 1'
#
loop_
_entity.id
_entity.type
_entity.pdbx_description
1 polymer ?
#
loop_
_entity_poly.entity_id
_entity_poly.type
_entity_poly.pdbx_seq_one_letter_code
_entity_poly.pdbx_strand_id
1 'polypeptide(L)'
;MAEVWGWRFRILLNNYSNGSPMCAASDPESERVVREWGDGNPWGHRAAFCIPILAPKAMAYNIFTRHTPDMARKLVQDKGVQRHVRLGEDYQGRAVHRGRDVFLLCVVSTSGEVQNASAEADGVLQLLKLRLALLRKSKGDRDAATMECMSELGRRMQGRAVHQEAETLMRECLAGRRAKLGDEHPGTLAGINNLASLLEATGRFGEAESLYREALRGSRAKLGDEHPDTLISINNLALLLEATGRFGEAEPLFREALRGRRSPRGRAKLGHEHPRTLASINNLALLLQSTGRFGEAEPLFREALRASRAKLGDEHPDTLSSINNLAALLQSTGRFGEAEPLFREALFARRAKLGDEHPDTLISINNLALLLKATGRFGEAEPLFREALRGRS
;
A
#
# COMPACT_ATOMS: atom_id res chain seq x y z
N MET A 1 15.70 41.59 0.80
CA MET A 1 14.75 41.11 -0.22
C MET A 1 15.55 40.45 -1.34
N ALA A 2 15.52 39.12 -1.41
CA ALA A 2 15.99 38.39 -2.58
C ALA A 2 14.95 37.32 -2.87
N GLU A 3 14.24 37.49 -3.98
CA GLU A 3 13.11 36.67 -4.40
C GLU A 3 13.50 35.19 -4.44
N VAL A 4 12.79 34.38 -3.65
CA VAL A 4 12.84 32.92 -3.73
C VAL A 4 12.00 32.55 -4.95
N TRP A 5 12.64 32.43 -6.12
CA TRP A 5 12.02 31.86 -7.30
C TRP A 5 11.71 30.38 -7.00
N GLY A 6 10.48 30.13 -6.56
CA GLY A 6 9.98 28.83 -6.13
C GLY A 6 9.65 27.93 -7.30
N TRP A 7 10.60 27.13 -7.74
CA TRP A 7 10.34 26.04 -8.69
C TRP A 7 9.97 24.77 -7.91
N ARG A 8 8.78 24.23 -8.16
CA ARG A 8 8.40 22.87 -7.73
C ARG A 8 9.10 21.88 -8.66
N PHE A 9 10.25 21.34 -8.24
CA PHE A 9 10.86 20.23 -8.97
C PHE A 9 10.00 18.96 -8.78
N ARG A 10 9.54 18.39 -9.89
CA ARG A 10 8.95 17.05 -9.91
C ARG A 10 10.08 16.06 -10.17
N ILE A 11 10.52 15.37 -9.13
CA ILE A 11 11.54 14.32 -9.25
C ILE A 11 10.83 13.03 -9.64
N LEU A 12 10.73 12.77 -10.94
CA LEU A 12 10.42 11.44 -11.44
C LEU A 12 11.53 10.48 -10.99
N LEU A 13 11.35 9.85 -9.83
CA LEU A 13 12.15 8.71 -9.42
C LEU A 13 11.85 7.61 -10.44
N ASN A 14 12.79 7.42 -11.35
CA ASN A 14 12.60 6.65 -12.56
C ASN A 14 12.65 5.15 -12.25
N ASN A 15 11.68 4.62 -11.50
CA ASN A 15 11.35 3.21 -11.59
C ASN A 15 10.28 3.04 -12.66
N TYR A 16 10.70 3.11 -13.93
CA TYR A 16 10.16 2.18 -14.92
C TYR A 16 10.70 0.78 -14.60
N SER A 17 10.31 0.21 -13.45
CA SER A 17 10.32 -1.23 -13.30
C SER A 17 8.97 -1.71 -13.85
N ASN A 18 8.92 -1.89 -15.17
CA ASN A 18 7.92 -2.76 -15.82
C ASN A 18 8.16 -4.23 -15.39
N GLY A 19 8.26 -4.48 -14.09
CA GLY A 19 8.75 -5.73 -13.52
C GLY A 19 8.87 -5.73 -12.00
N SER A 20 8.45 -4.68 -11.27
CA SER A 20 8.23 -4.87 -9.83
C SER A 20 6.96 -5.70 -9.64
N PRO A 21 7.04 -6.89 -9.01
CA PRO A 21 5.92 -7.82 -8.94
C PRO A 21 4.73 -7.16 -8.26
N MET A 22 3.53 -7.34 -8.83
CA MET A 22 2.32 -6.75 -8.31
C MET A 22 2.00 -7.29 -6.91
N CYS A 23 1.76 -6.34 -6.01
CA CYS A 23 1.16 -6.37 -4.67
C CYS A 23 0.86 -7.76 -4.07
N ALA A 24 1.58 -8.20 -3.06
CA ALA A 24 1.10 -9.26 -2.19
C ALA A 24 0.43 -8.68 -0.95
N ALA A 25 -0.79 -9.13 -0.62
CA ALA A 25 -1.48 -8.76 0.63
C ALA A 25 -0.95 -9.53 1.85
N SER A 26 0.10 -10.35 1.69
CA SER A 26 0.59 -11.25 2.75
C SER A 26 2.10 -11.49 2.80
N ASP A 27 2.90 -10.66 2.11
CA ASP A 27 4.36 -10.66 2.24
C ASP A 27 4.80 -9.44 3.07
N PRO A 28 5.64 -9.59 4.13
CA PRO A 28 6.15 -8.46 4.92
C PRO A 28 6.83 -7.37 4.08
N GLU A 29 7.51 -7.72 2.98
CA GLU A 29 8.12 -6.72 2.09
C GLU A 29 7.07 -5.98 1.26
N SER A 30 6.04 -6.67 0.77
CA SER A 30 4.92 -6.08 0.04
C SER A 30 4.00 -5.27 0.95
N GLU A 31 3.71 -5.74 2.16
CA GLU A 31 3.01 -4.98 3.20
C GLU A 31 3.84 -3.77 3.64
N ARG A 32 5.16 -3.91 3.79
CA ARG A 32 6.08 -2.79 4.01
C ARG A 32 5.97 -1.82 2.85
N VAL A 33 5.99 -2.29 1.61
CA VAL A 33 5.92 -1.46 0.41
C VAL A 33 4.55 -0.76 0.29
N VAL A 34 3.44 -1.42 0.61
CA VAL A 34 2.12 -0.79 0.64
C VAL A 34 2.04 0.24 1.77
N ARG A 35 2.55 -0.08 2.97
CA ARG A 35 2.64 0.85 4.10
C ARG A 35 3.55 2.05 3.79
N GLU A 36 4.62 1.83 3.03
CA GLU A 36 5.63 2.84 2.69
C GLU A 36 5.25 3.68 1.46
N TRP A 37 4.56 3.12 0.48
CA TRP A 37 4.33 3.77 -0.83
C TRP A 37 2.87 4.00 -1.19
N GLY A 38 1.92 3.36 -0.48
CA GLY A 38 0.48 3.40 -0.74
C GLY A 38 0.04 2.55 -1.94
N ASP A 39 -1.28 2.45 -2.13
CA ASP A 39 -1.90 1.72 -3.24
C ASP A 39 -1.52 2.41 -4.57
N GLY A 40 -0.61 1.82 -5.34
CA GLY A 40 -0.31 2.26 -6.70
C GLY A 40 -1.56 2.24 -7.60
N ASN A 41 -1.48 2.82 -8.79
CA ASN A 41 -2.61 2.71 -9.72
C ASN A 41 -2.77 1.26 -10.26
N PRO A 42 -3.93 0.91 -10.85
CA PRO A 42 -4.24 -0.46 -11.31
C PRO A 42 -3.30 -1.03 -12.40
N TRP A 43 -2.35 -0.23 -12.90
CA TRP A 43 -1.46 -0.58 -13.98
C TRP A 43 -0.01 -0.82 -13.51
N GLY A 44 0.20 -0.93 -12.19
CA GLY A 44 1.55 -1.11 -11.63
C GLY A 44 2.44 0.13 -11.73
N HIS A 45 1.90 1.28 -12.17
CA HIS A 45 2.62 2.53 -12.07
C HIS A 45 2.56 3.01 -10.62
N ARG A 46 3.63 2.74 -9.88
CA ARG A 46 3.94 3.50 -8.66
C ARG A 46 4.01 4.96 -9.09
N ALA A 47 3.22 5.81 -8.43
CA ALA A 47 3.07 7.21 -8.79
C ALA A 47 4.44 7.82 -9.11
N ALA A 48 4.56 8.52 -10.25
CA ALA A 48 5.67 9.42 -10.49
C ALA A 48 5.79 10.33 -9.27
N PHE A 49 6.72 10.04 -8.38
CA PHE A 49 6.82 10.80 -7.14
C PHE A 49 7.21 12.23 -7.50
N CYS A 50 6.70 13.18 -6.74
CA CYS A 50 7.07 14.56 -6.89
C CYS A 50 7.41 15.01 -5.49
N ILE A 51 8.68 14.96 -5.12
CA ILE A 51 9.15 15.58 -3.89
C ILE A 51 9.48 17.04 -4.26
N PRO A 52 8.61 18.03 -4.01
CA PRO A 52 9.00 19.41 -4.24
C PRO A 52 10.11 19.77 -3.25
N ILE A 53 11.33 19.86 -3.76
CA ILE A 53 12.49 20.38 -3.01
C ILE A 53 12.57 21.88 -3.29
N LEU A 54 12.53 22.68 -2.23
CA LEU A 54 12.93 24.09 -2.28
C LEU A 54 14.45 24.14 -2.10
N ALA A 55 15.17 24.36 -3.18
CA ALA A 55 16.63 24.50 -3.16
C ALA A 55 17.06 25.76 -3.96
N PRO A 56 18.08 26.50 -3.51
CA PRO A 56 18.71 27.53 -4.32
C PRO A 56 19.19 26.95 -5.66
N LYS A 57 19.07 27.71 -6.76
CA LYS A 57 19.44 27.27 -8.12
C LYS A 57 20.85 26.65 -8.18
N ALA A 58 21.81 27.23 -7.47
CA ALA A 58 23.18 26.70 -7.39
C ALA A 58 23.27 25.33 -6.69
N MET A 59 22.42 25.07 -5.70
CA MET A 59 22.34 23.80 -4.97
C MET A 59 21.65 22.73 -5.84
N ALA A 60 20.72 23.13 -6.71
CA ALA A 60 20.12 22.21 -7.67
C ALA A 60 21.16 21.68 -8.68
N TYR A 61 22.13 22.50 -9.14
CA TYR A 61 23.20 22.00 -10.02
C TYR A 61 24.21 21.07 -9.33
N ASN A 62 24.33 21.16 -8.00
CA ASN A 62 25.26 20.32 -7.23
C ASN A 62 24.61 19.03 -6.69
N ILE A 63 23.27 19.00 -6.53
CA ILE A 63 22.50 17.82 -6.09
C ILE A 63 21.97 17.02 -7.28
N PHE A 64 21.74 17.69 -8.41
CA PHE A 64 21.18 17.09 -9.61
C PHE A 64 22.14 17.22 -10.78
N THR A 65 22.64 16.07 -11.27
CA THR A 65 23.37 16.04 -12.53
C THR A 65 22.34 16.15 -13.67
N ARG A 66 22.41 17.22 -14.47
CA ARG A 66 21.62 17.33 -15.70
C ARG A 66 22.16 16.29 -16.70
N HIS A 67 21.55 15.11 -16.70
CA HIS A 67 21.69 14.19 -17.80
C HIS A 67 20.65 14.54 -18.86
N THR A 68 21.09 14.95 -20.04
CA THR A 68 20.35 14.57 -21.25
C THR A 68 20.28 13.05 -21.22
N PRO A 69 19.08 12.45 -21.08
CA PRO A 69 18.99 11.02 -20.92
C PRO A 69 19.57 10.38 -22.19
N ASP A 70 20.72 9.71 -22.07
CA ASP A 70 21.32 8.95 -23.17
C ASP A 70 20.48 7.67 -23.36
N MET A 71 19.26 7.88 -23.82
CA MET A 71 18.28 6.83 -24.15
C MET A 71 18.72 6.06 -25.39
N ALA A 72 19.73 6.55 -26.13
CA ALA A 72 20.26 5.93 -27.34
C ALA A 72 20.85 4.54 -27.12
N ARG A 73 21.15 4.16 -25.87
CA ARG A 73 21.78 2.87 -25.54
C ARG A 73 20.83 1.81 -24.98
N LYS A 74 19.55 2.13 -24.74
CA LYS A 74 18.63 1.17 -24.10
C LYS A 74 17.84 0.40 -25.16
N LEU A 75 18.08 -0.91 -25.21
CA LEU A 75 17.29 -1.88 -25.97
C LEU A 75 15.97 -2.12 -25.23
N VAL A 76 14.84 -1.95 -25.94
CA VAL A 76 13.50 -2.21 -25.41
C VAL A 76 12.82 -3.24 -26.30
N GLN A 77 12.15 -4.19 -25.66
CA GLN A 77 11.39 -5.24 -26.33
C GLN A 77 9.93 -4.83 -26.37
N ASP A 78 9.43 -4.50 -27.55
CA ASP A 78 8.02 -4.12 -27.78
C ASP A 78 7.40 -5.12 -28.76
N LYS A 79 6.37 -5.84 -28.32
CA LYS A 79 5.65 -6.86 -29.11
C LYS A 79 6.57 -7.85 -29.84
N GLY A 80 7.63 -8.31 -29.18
CA GLY A 80 8.57 -9.28 -29.72
C GLY A 80 9.66 -8.71 -30.63
N VAL A 81 9.67 -7.38 -30.88
CA VAL A 81 10.71 -6.72 -31.67
C VAL A 81 11.64 -5.94 -30.73
N GLN A 82 12.94 -6.24 -30.82
CA GLN A 82 13.98 -5.48 -30.12
C GLN A 82 14.28 -4.20 -30.90
N ARG A 83 14.19 -3.04 -30.24
CA ARG A 83 14.55 -1.75 -30.83
C ARG A 83 15.32 -0.87 -29.85
N HIS A 84 16.17 -0.02 -30.41
CA HIS A 84 16.86 1.03 -29.65
C HIS A 84 15.94 2.24 -29.49
N VAL A 85 15.88 2.78 -28.28
CA VAL A 85 15.14 4.03 -28.03
C VAL A 85 15.93 5.21 -28.60
N ARG A 86 15.30 6.08 -29.39
CA ARG A 86 15.98 7.25 -29.96
C ARG A 86 15.98 8.41 -28.98
N LEU A 87 16.95 9.30 -29.11
CA LEU A 87 17.01 10.53 -28.31
C LEU A 87 15.75 11.37 -28.56
N GLY A 88 14.98 11.63 -27.50
CA GLY A 88 13.70 12.34 -27.58
C GLY A 88 12.48 11.43 -27.74
N GLU A 89 12.62 10.11 -27.63
CA GLU A 89 11.52 9.16 -27.56
C GLU A 89 11.39 8.54 -26.16
N ASP A 90 10.18 8.10 -25.77
CA ASP A 90 9.97 7.24 -24.62
C ASP A 90 10.18 5.75 -24.97
N TYR A 91 10.05 4.85 -23.99
CA TYR A 91 10.23 3.40 -24.19
C TYR A 91 9.26 2.79 -25.21
N GLN A 92 8.12 3.46 -25.46
CA GLN A 92 7.11 3.07 -26.47
C GLN A 92 7.32 3.79 -27.82
N GLY A 93 8.32 4.66 -27.93
CA GLY A 93 8.70 5.31 -29.19
C GLY A 93 7.93 6.59 -29.46
N ARG A 94 7.26 7.13 -28.45
CA ARG A 94 6.50 8.38 -28.55
C ARG A 94 7.43 9.55 -28.30
N ALA A 95 7.24 10.62 -29.06
CA ALA A 95 8.02 11.84 -28.89
C ALA A 95 7.83 12.42 -27.47
N VAL A 96 8.94 12.64 -26.77
CA VAL A 96 9.00 13.27 -25.45
C VAL A 96 9.14 14.77 -25.65
N HIS A 97 8.25 15.54 -25.03
CA HIS A 97 8.25 17.00 -25.12
C HIS A 97 9.59 17.59 -24.62
N ARG A 98 10.19 18.51 -25.39
CA ARG A 98 11.52 19.13 -25.10
C ARG A 98 11.64 19.84 -23.75
N GLY A 99 10.52 20.11 -23.08
CA GLY A 99 10.45 20.70 -21.74
C GLY A 99 10.31 19.70 -20.58
N ARG A 100 10.40 18.38 -20.82
CA ARG A 100 10.49 17.38 -19.74
C ARG A 100 11.94 17.28 -19.27
N ASP A 101 12.31 18.12 -18.32
CA ASP A 101 13.55 17.93 -17.59
C ASP A 101 13.40 16.74 -16.62
N VAL A 102 14.29 15.75 -16.74
CA VAL A 102 14.41 14.63 -15.79
C VAL A 102 15.67 14.86 -14.98
N PHE A 103 15.52 15.03 -13.67
CA PHE A 103 16.63 15.26 -12.75
C PHE A 103 16.86 13.99 -11.92
N LEU A 104 18.07 13.43 -11.98
CA LEU A 104 18.52 12.39 -11.05
C LEU A 104 18.98 13.08 -9.76
N LEU A 105 18.44 12.69 -8.61
CA LEU A 105 19.02 13.09 -7.33
C LEU A 105 20.25 12.25 -7.04
N CYS A 106 21.24 12.84 -6.41
CA CYS A 106 22.32 12.12 -5.75
C CYS A 106 22.16 12.25 -4.23
N VAL A 107 22.34 11.16 -3.49
CA VAL A 107 22.42 11.16 -2.02
C VAL A 107 23.88 10.98 -1.61
N VAL A 108 24.30 11.70 -0.57
CA VAL A 108 25.63 11.56 0.01
C VAL A 108 25.50 10.71 1.27
N SER A 109 26.19 9.58 1.32
CA SER A 109 26.23 8.71 2.49
C SER A 109 26.90 9.40 3.68
N THR A 110 26.79 8.82 4.88
CA THR A 110 27.53 9.28 6.07
C THR A 110 29.05 9.14 5.92
N SER A 111 29.53 8.34 4.97
CA SER A 111 30.95 8.22 4.60
C SER A 111 31.39 9.22 3.53
N GLY A 112 30.50 10.08 3.04
CA GLY A 112 30.79 11.08 2.01
C GLY A 112 30.70 10.58 0.57
N GLU A 113 30.26 9.34 0.35
CA GLU A 113 30.09 8.79 -1.00
C GLU A 113 28.83 9.34 -1.66
N VAL A 114 28.96 9.84 -2.89
CA VAL A 114 27.85 10.33 -3.71
C VAL A 114 27.29 9.18 -4.53
N GLN A 115 26.04 8.81 -4.27
CA GLN A 115 25.34 7.74 -4.98
C GLN A 115 24.06 8.29 -5.62
N ASN A 116 23.63 7.72 -6.76
CA ASN A 116 22.32 8.08 -7.32
C ASN A 116 21.23 7.72 -6.31
N ALA A 117 20.29 8.63 -6.07
CA ALA A 117 19.06 8.35 -5.35
C ALA A 117 18.28 7.31 -6.16
N SER A 118 18.43 6.06 -5.77
CA SER A 118 17.61 4.98 -6.27
C SER A 118 16.21 5.11 -5.65
N ALA A 119 15.23 4.51 -6.32
CA ALA A 119 13.93 4.26 -5.71
C ALA A 119 13.99 3.11 -4.68
N GLU A 120 15.20 2.64 -4.32
CA GLU A 120 15.38 1.79 -3.16
C GLU A 120 15.00 2.60 -1.92
N ALA A 121 14.33 1.92 -1.01
CA ALA A 121 13.50 2.59 -0.03
C ALA A 121 14.32 3.42 1.01
N ASP A 122 15.63 3.20 1.13
CA ASP A 122 16.53 3.98 1.99
C ASP A 122 16.80 5.38 1.41
N GLY A 123 16.96 5.48 0.10
CA GLY A 123 17.20 6.75 -0.59
C GLY A 123 16.05 7.73 -0.37
N VAL A 124 14.80 7.26 -0.48
CA VAL A 124 13.63 8.13 -0.28
C VAL A 124 13.43 8.56 1.17
N LEU A 125 13.70 7.69 2.14
CA LEU A 125 13.71 8.09 3.55
C LEU A 125 14.75 9.16 3.83
N GLN A 126 15.96 9.03 3.28
CA GLN A 126 17.02 10.03 3.39
C GLN A 126 16.60 11.37 2.76
N LEU A 127 15.96 11.34 1.58
CA LEU A 127 15.44 12.55 0.93
C LEU A 127 14.34 13.23 1.73
N LEU A 128 13.43 12.47 2.34
CA LEU A 128 12.38 13.01 3.19
C LEU A 128 12.95 13.57 4.50
N LYS A 129 13.97 12.93 5.08
CA LYS A 129 14.73 13.48 6.24
C LYS A 129 15.38 14.82 5.88
N LEU A 130 16.04 14.92 4.73
CA LEU A 130 16.64 16.16 4.24
C LEU A 130 15.60 17.25 3.97
N ARG A 131 14.50 16.91 3.29
CA ARG A 131 13.39 17.84 3.04
C ARG A 131 12.78 18.34 4.35
N LEU A 132 12.57 17.45 5.31
CA LEU A 132 12.05 17.82 6.63
C LEU A 132 12.98 18.82 7.33
N ALA A 133 14.29 18.57 7.36
CA ALA A 133 15.27 19.48 7.95
C ALA A 133 15.23 20.87 7.30
N LEU A 134 15.13 20.94 5.97
CA LEU A 134 15.01 22.21 5.24
C LEU A 134 13.70 22.95 5.54
N LEU A 135 12.59 22.23 5.62
CA LEU A 135 11.27 22.81 5.94
C LEU A 135 11.23 23.34 7.37
N ARG A 136 11.80 22.61 8.33
CA ARG A 136 11.94 23.07 9.71
C ARG A 136 12.71 24.37 9.80
N LYS A 137 13.86 24.46 9.12
CA LYS A 137 14.70 25.68 9.12
C LYS A 137 14.04 26.87 8.45
N SER A 138 13.33 26.65 7.34
CA SER A 138 12.78 27.74 6.52
C SER A 138 11.38 28.20 6.93
N LYS A 139 10.55 27.31 7.47
CA LYS A 139 9.13 27.58 7.75
C LYS A 139 8.70 27.23 9.17
N GLY A 140 9.52 26.50 9.92
CA GLY A 140 9.19 26.00 11.26
C GLY A 140 8.32 24.75 11.27
N ASP A 141 8.18 24.15 12.45
CA ASP A 141 7.49 22.86 12.65
C ASP A 141 5.97 22.92 12.41
N ARG A 142 5.36 24.09 12.66
CA ARG A 142 3.91 24.29 12.53
C ARG A 142 3.48 24.67 11.11
N ASP A 143 4.40 24.75 10.15
CA ASP A 143 4.02 24.97 8.75
C ASP A 143 3.31 23.74 8.16
N ALA A 144 2.35 23.98 7.27
CA ALA A 144 1.55 22.90 6.69
C ALA A 144 2.40 21.92 5.88
N ALA A 145 3.39 22.42 5.11
CA ALA A 145 4.26 21.56 4.32
C ALA A 145 5.24 20.79 5.21
N THR A 146 5.69 21.38 6.33
CA THR A 146 6.51 20.66 7.32
C THR A 146 5.72 19.50 7.92
N MET A 147 4.50 19.75 8.42
CA MET A 147 3.64 18.70 9.00
C MET A 147 3.25 17.61 7.97
N GLU A 148 3.01 17.98 6.71
CA GLU A 148 2.80 17.01 5.64
C GLU A 148 4.03 16.12 5.42
N CYS A 149 5.23 16.71 5.40
CA CYS A 149 6.48 15.97 5.30
C CYS A 149 6.73 15.06 6.51
N MET A 150 6.41 15.52 7.74
CA MET A 150 6.51 14.71 8.96
C MET A 150 5.57 13.50 8.88
N SER A 151 4.32 13.69 8.48
CA SER A 151 3.36 12.59 8.31
C SER A 151 3.81 11.58 7.27
N GLU A 152 4.32 12.05 6.13
CA GLU A 152 4.78 11.18 5.05
C GLU A 152 5.99 10.34 5.49
N LEU A 153 6.98 10.99 6.11
CA LEU A 153 8.17 10.32 6.62
C LEU A 153 7.81 9.32 7.72
N GLY A 154 6.91 9.68 8.63
CA GLY A 154 6.45 8.81 9.71
C GLY A 154 5.78 7.54 9.19
N ARG A 155 4.85 7.64 8.22
CA ARG A 155 4.19 6.45 7.63
C ARG A 155 5.19 5.51 6.96
N ARG A 156 6.19 6.07 6.28
CA ARG A 156 7.25 5.29 5.63
C ARG A 156 8.15 4.59 6.63
N MET A 157 8.55 5.29 7.68
CA MET A 157 9.31 4.71 8.79
C MET A 157 8.53 3.58 9.48
N GLN A 158 7.21 3.75 9.68
CA GLN A 158 6.35 2.68 10.20
C GLN A 158 6.36 1.45 9.30
N GLY A 159 6.23 1.62 7.97
CA GLY A 159 6.30 0.51 7.03
C GLY A 159 7.58 -0.30 7.18
N ARG A 160 8.69 0.38 7.49
CA ARG A 160 10.02 -0.22 7.69
C ARG A 160 10.29 -0.74 9.10
N ALA A 161 9.29 -0.79 9.96
CA ALA A 161 9.45 -1.15 11.37
C ALA A 161 10.41 -0.25 12.17
N VAL A 162 10.69 0.96 11.69
CA VAL A 162 11.43 2.00 12.44
C VAL A 162 10.46 2.74 13.36
N HIS A 163 9.86 1.99 14.29
CA HIS A 163 8.66 2.42 15.02
C HIS A 163 8.91 3.61 15.96
N GLN A 164 10.07 3.68 16.61
CA GLN A 164 10.36 4.72 17.60
C GLN A 164 10.52 6.11 16.95
N GLU A 165 11.28 6.21 15.86
CA GLU A 165 11.43 7.45 15.09
C GLU A 165 10.08 7.84 14.46
N ALA A 166 9.36 6.87 13.90
CA ALA A 166 8.04 7.10 13.32
C ALA A 166 7.06 7.68 14.34
N GLU A 167 7.02 7.13 15.56
CA GLU A 167 6.10 7.56 16.61
C GLU A 167 6.40 8.98 17.05
N THR A 168 7.67 9.27 17.33
CA THR A 168 8.12 10.60 17.75
C THR A 168 7.68 11.64 16.72
N LEU A 169 7.93 11.37 15.44
CA LEU A 169 7.58 12.25 14.34
C LEU A 169 6.06 12.40 14.15
N MET A 170 5.30 11.31 14.28
CA MET A 170 3.84 11.34 14.18
C MET A 170 3.20 12.11 15.34
N ARG A 171 3.71 11.96 16.57
CA ARG A 171 3.24 12.71 17.74
C ARG A 171 3.54 14.21 17.61
N GLU A 172 4.74 14.58 17.16
CA GLU A 172 5.10 15.97 16.86
C GLU A 172 4.17 16.57 15.81
N CYS A 173 3.96 15.86 14.68
CA CYS A 173 3.06 16.28 13.63
C CYS A 173 1.63 16.44 14.13
N LEU A 174 1.14 15.50 14.95
CA LEU A 174 -0.20 15.53 15.51
C LEU A 174 -0.39 16.73 16.44
N ALA A 175 0.57 16.99 17.33
CA ALA A 175 0.54 18.16 18.22
C ALA A 175 0.48 19.48 17.42
N GLY A 176 1.28 19.58 16.35
CA GLY A 176 1.24 20.74 15.44
C GLY A 176 -0.13 20.91 14.75
N ARG A 177 -0.73 19.81 14.29
CA ARG A 177 -2.05 19.83 13.64
C ARG A 177 -3.17 20.20 14.60
N ARG A 178 -3.20 19.63 15.81
CA ARG A 178 -4.16 20.00 16.85
C ARG A 178 -4.08 21.50 17.16
N ALA A 179 -2.88 22.02 17.37
CA ALA A 179 -2.68 23.43 17.69
C ALA A 179 -3.09 24.40 16.56
N LYS A 180 -2.89 24.02 15.29
CA LYS A 180 -3.11 24.92 14.14
C LYS A 180 -4.48 24.76 13.48
N LEU A 181 -4.99 23.53 13.41
CA LEU A 181 -6.18 23.17 12.65
C LEU A 181 -7.34 22.78 13.56
N GLY A 182 -7.08 22.46 14.83
CA GLY A 182 -8.05 21.89 15.76
C GLY A 182 -8.13 20.36 15.68
N ASP A 183 -8.78 19.77 16.68
CA ASP A 183 -8.89 18.31 16.86
C ASP A 183 -9.77 17.64 15.80
N GLU A 184 -10.84 18.31 15.37
CA GLU A 184 -11.81 17.77 14.40
C GLU A 184 -11.42 18.00 12.93
N HIS A 185 -10.29 18.65 12.66
CA HIS A 185 -9.87 18.88 11.28
C HIS A 185 -9.53 17.54 10.59
N PRO A 186 -9.95 17.29 9.33
CA PRO A 186 -9.72 16.01 8.65
C PRO A 186 -8.26 15.57 8.63
N GLY A 187 -7.32 16.50 8.44
CA GLY A 187 -5.88 16.22 8.52
C GLY A 187 -5.40 15.83 9.93
N THR A 188 -6.03 16.35 10.99
CA THR A 188 -5.74 15.95 12.37
C THR A 188 -6.26 14.53 12.62
N LEU A 189 -7.51 14.27 12.24
CA LEU A 189 -8.15 12.94 12.34
C LEU A 189 -7.39 11.85 11.57
N ALA A 190 -6.91 12.17 10.36
CA ALA A 190 -6.04 11.28 9.60
C ALA A 190 -4.70 11.03 10.32
N GLY A 191 -4.14 12.05 10.98
CA GLY A 191 -2.94 11.93 11.80
C GLY A 191 -3.15 11.02 13.02
N ILE A 192 -4.30 11.12 13.68
CA ILE A 192 -4.71 10.26 14.80
C ILE A 192 -4.80 8.80 14.34
N ASN A 193 -5.47 8.53 13.22
CA ASN A 193 -5.56 7.19 12.63
C ASN A 193 -4.18 6.58 12.31
N ASN A 194 -3.27 7.38 11.75
CA ASN A 194 -1.91 6.90 11.43
C ASN A 194 -1.12 6.55 12.69
N LEU A 195 -1.19 7.41 13.72
CA LEU A 195 -0.55 7.12 15.01
C LEU A 195 -1.15 5.87 15.64
N ALA A 196 -2.48 5.73 15.67
CA ALA A 196 -3.16 4.54 16.18
C ALA A 196 -2.69 3.25 15.50
N SER A 197 -2.58 3.26 14.16
CA SER A 197 -2.05 2.13 13.39
C SER A 197 -0.61 1.78 13.76
N LEU A 198 0.23 2.77 14.05
CA LEU A 198 1.59 2.54 14.53
C LEU A 198 1.59 1.92 15.94
N LEU A 199 0.75 2.44 16.85
CA LEU A 199 0.62 1.89 18.21
C LEU A 199 0.16 0.44 18.18
N GLU A 200 -0.83 0.13 17.33
CA GLU A 200 -1.32 -1.23 17.06
C GLU A 200 -0.20 -2.15 16.56
N ALA A 201 0.59 -1.73 15.57
CA ALA A 201 1.73 -2.49 15.06
C ALA A 201 2.80 -2.77 16.14
N THR A 202 2.90 -1.91 17.16
CA THR A 202 3.77 -2.11 18.34
C THR A 202 3.11 -2.84 19.50
N GLY A 203 1.89 -3.37 19.34
CA GLY A 203 1.16 -4.11 20.37
C GLY A 203 0.49 -3.27 21.46
N ARG A 204 0.49 -1.93 21.33
CA ARG A 204 -0.16 -1.01 22.29
C ARG A 204 -1.64 -0.82 21.95
N PHE A 205 -2.40 -1.91 22.01
CA PHE A 205 -3.79 -1.95 21.55
C PHE A 205 -4.73 -0.98 22.29
N GLY A 206 -4.55 -0.79 23.61
CA GLY A 206 -5.39 0.13 24.39
C GLY A 206 -5.24 1.60 23.98
N GLU A 207 -4.00 2.05 23.74
CA GLU A 207 -3.77 3.41 23.23
C GLU A 207 -4.27 3.56 21.78
N ALA A 208 -4.02 2.56 20.93
CA ALA A 208 -4.49 2.54 19.55
C ALA A 208 -6.02 2.66 19.48
N GLU A 209 -6.74 1.90 20.32
CA GLU A 209 -8.20 1.92 20.39
C GLU A 209 -8.75 3.27 20.82
N SER A 210 -8.13 3.90 21.82
CA SER A 210 -8.51 5.24 22.26
C SER A 210 -8.43 6.25 21.11
N LEU A 211 -7.31 6.23 20.37
CA LEU A 211 -7.09 7.09 19.22
C LEU A 211 -8.04 6.77 18.06
N TYR A 212 -8.28 5.50 17.71
CA TYR A 212 -9.24 5.16 16.66
C TYR A 212 -10.66 5.61 17.01
N ARG A 213 -11.08 5.46 18.28
CA ARG A 213 -12.38 5.98 18.73
C ARG A 213 -12.45 7.50 18.68
N GLU A 214 -11.38 8.20 19.05
CA GLU A 214 -11.28 9.65 18.91
C GLU A 214 -11.44 10.08 17.44
N ALA A 215 -10.63 9.50 16.54
CA ALA A 215 -10.67 9.79 15.11
C ALA A 215 -12.04 9.48 14.50
N LEU A 216 -12.68 8.37 14.90
CA LEU A 216 -14.01 8.00 14.44
C LEU A 216 -15.06 9.03 14.89
N ARG A 217 -15.08 9.41 16.19
CA ARG A 217 -16.02 10.42 16.70
C ARG A 217 -15.88 11.74 15.97
N GLY A 218 -14.65 12.23 15.81
CA GLY A 218 -14.39 13.47 15.09
C GLY A 218 -14.75 13.39 13.60
N SER A 219 -14.48 12.25 12.94
CA SER A 219 -14.84 12.06 11.53
C SER A 219 -16.35 12.03 11.33
N ARG A 220 -17.11 11.35 12.22
CA ARG A 220 -18.57 11.38 12.19
C ARG A 220 -19.12 12.79 12.36
N ALA A 221 -18.63 13.51 13.37
CA ALA A 221 -19.09 14.87 13.65
C ALA A 221 -18.79 15.83 12.49
N LYS A 222 -17.60 15.74 11.88
CA LYS A 222 -17.15 16.71 10.87
C LYS A 222 -17.54 16.37 9.44
N LEU A 223 -17.49 15.09 9.08
CA LEU A 223 -17.61 14.60 7.70
C LEU A 223 -18.92 13.83 7.46
N GLY A 224 -19.56 13.34 8.52
CA GLY A 224 -20.72 12.47 8.47
C GLY A 224 -20.37 10.99 8.31
N ASP A 225 -21.34 10.11 8.57
CA ASP A 225 -21.15 8.65 8.64
C ASP A 225 -20.78 8.01 7.29
N GLU A 226 -21.28 8.55 6.18
CA GLU A 226 -21.05 8.00 4.84
C GLU A 226 -19.77 8.54 4.17
N HIS A 227 -19.00 9.40 4.84
CA HIS A 227 -17.79 9.96 4.26
C HIS A 227 -16.68 8.89 4.15
N PRO A 228 -15.91 8.84 3.03
CA PRO A 228 -14.83 7.86 2.87
C PRO A 228 -13.86 7.77 4.05
N ASP A 229 -13.47 8.91 4.64
CA ASP A 229 -12.56 8.95 5.79
C ASP A 229 -13.20 8.44 7.08
N THR A 230 -14.50 8.67 7.27
CA THR A 230 -15.26 8.07 8.38
C THR A 230 -15.33 6.56 8.21
N LEU A 231 -15.62 6.08 6.99
CA LEU A 231 -15.65 4.65 6.67
C LEU A 231 -14.28 3.96 6.83
N ILE A 232 -13.18 4.68 6.57
CA ILE A 232 -11.83 4.20 6.88
C ILE A 232 -11.65 4.07 8.40
N SER A 233 -12.02 5.10 9.16
CA SER A 233 -11.90 5.09 10.62
C SER A 233 -12.73 3.97 11.27
N ILE A 234 -13.95 3.73 10.77
CA ILE A 234 -14.80 2.60 11.17
C ILE A 234 -14.09 1.27 10.92
N ASN A 235 -13.54 1.09 9.71
CA ASN A 235 -12.84 -0.15 9.34
C ASN A 235 -11.58 -0.38 10.18
N ASN A 236 -10.80 0.65 10.47
CA ASN A 236 -9.59 0.53 11.30
C ASN A 236 -9.93 0.12 12.74
N LEU A 237 -10.96 0.73 13.34
CA LEU A 237 -11.43 0.32 14.66
C LEU A 237 -11.95 -1.13 14.65
N ALA A 238 -12.70 -1.52 13.62
CA ALA A 238 -13.22 -2.87 13.48
C ALA A 238 -12.10 -3.92 13.37
N LEU A 239 -11.06 -3.65 12.59
CA LEU A 239 -9.88 -4.52 12.47
C LEU A 239 -9.16 -4.67 13.81
N LEU A 240 -8.96 -3.59 14.56
CA LEU A 240 -8.36 -3.67 15.89
C LEU A 240 -9.23 -4.49 16.87
N LEU A 241 -10.55 -4.30 16.83
CA LEU A 241 -11.48 -5.06 17.66
C LEU A 241 -11.44 -6.56 17.32
N GLU A 242 -11.38 -6.90 16.03
CA GLU A 242 -11.20 -8.28 15.56
C GLU A 242 -9.86 -8.86 16.03
N ALA A 243 -8.76 -8.14 15.85
CA ALA A 243 -7.42 -8.56 16.27
C ALA A 243 -7.32 -8.78 17.79
N THR A 244 -8.15 -8.09 18.57
CA THR A 244 -8.27 -8.25 20.02
C THR A 244 -9.37 -9.24 20.45
N GLY A 245 -9.96 -9.98 19.52
CA GLY A 245 -10.96 -11.04 19.77
C GLY A 245 -12.37 -10.54 20.10
N ARG A 246 -12.65 -9.24 19.97
CA ARG A 246 -13.94 -8.62 20.26
C ARG A 246 -14.87 -8.60 19.05
N PHE A 247 -15.15 -9.79 18.52
CA PHE A 247 -15.90 -9.96 17.26
C PHE A 247 -17.31 -9.33 17.31
N GLY A 248 -17.98 -9.36 18.46
CA GLY A 248 -19.31 -8.75 18.64
C GLY A 248 -19.32 -7.22 18.51
N GLU A 249 -18.21 -6.55 18.80
CA GLU A 249 -18.06 -5.10 18.58
C GLU A 249 -17.56 -4.80 17.15
N ALA A 250 -16.71 -5.67 16.58
CA ALA A 250 -16.16 -5.49 15.24
C ALA A 250 -17.22 -5.63 14.13
N GLU A 251 -18.11 -6.62 14.26
CA GLU A 251 -19.09 -6.95 13.21
C GLU A 251 -20.06 -5.81 12.86
N PRO A 252 -20.70 -5.13 13.83
CA PRO A 252 -21.55 -3.98 13.52
C PRO A 252 -20.82 -2.89 12.73
N LEU A 253 -19.54 -2.65 13.07
CA LEU A 253 -18.70 -1.66 12.39
C LEU A 253 -18.35 -2.09 10.96
N PHE A 254 -17.97 -3.35 10.73
CA PHE A 254 -17.75 -3.85 9.37
C PHE A 254 -19.02 -3.76 8.51
N ARG A 255 -20.19 -4.12 9.06
CA ARG A 255 -21.47 -3.96 8.37
C ARG A 255 -21.80 -2.50 8.11
N GLU A 256 -21.53 -1.60 9.04
CA GLU A 256 -21.68 -0.15 8.85
C GLU A 256 -20.79 0.37 7.73
N ALA A 257 -19.49 0.05 7.75
CA ALA A 257 -18.55 0.46 6.71
C ALA A 257 -18.99 -0.04 5.32
N LEU A 258 -19.41 -1.30 5.22
CA LEU A 258 -19.90 -1.88 3.97
C LEU A 258 -21.19 -1.21 3.49
N ARG A 259 -22.16 -0.95 4.38
CA ARG A 259 -23.39 -0.21 4.05
C ARG A 259 -23.07 1.19 3.54
N GLY A 260 -22.18 1.91 4.20
CA GLY A 260 -21.75 3.24 3.79
C GLY A 260 -21.09 3.23 2.40
N ARG A 261 -20.23 2.24 2.09
CA ARG A 261 -19.63 2.08 0.76
C ARG A 261 -20.65 1.68 -0.32
N ARG A 262 -21.66 0.89 0.05
CA ARG A 262 -22.74 0.47 -0.86
C ARG A 262 -23.85 1.51 -1.04
N SER A 263 -23.94 2.52 -0.19
CA SER A 263 -24.91 3.61 -0.30
C SER A 263 -24.77 4.34 -1.65
N PRO A 264 -25.82 5.03 -2.15
CA PRO A 264 -25.71 5.84 -3.36
C PRO A 264 -24.57 6.86 -3.30
N ARG A 265 -24.34 7.49 -2.14
CA ARG A 265 -23.23 8.44 -1.93
C ARG A 265 -21.86 7.75 -1.95
N GLY A 266 -21.73 6.58 -1.32
CA GLY A 266 -20.51 5.78 -1.34
C GLY A 266 -20.17 5.31 -2.76
N ARG A 267 -21.17 4.80 -3.49
CA ARG A 267 -21.03 4.39 -4.89
C ARG A 267 -20.71 5.57 -5.81
N ALA A 268 -21.29 6.75 -5.61
CA ALA A 268 -20.96 7.93 -6.40
C ALA A 268 -19.50 8.38 -6.22
N LYS A 269 -18.90 8.16 -5.03
CA LYS A 269 -17.52 8.54 -4.73
C LYS A 269 -16.49 7.51 -5.19
N LEU A 270 -16.76 6.22 -4.98
CA LEU A 270 -15.78 5.15 -5.19
C LEU A 270 -16.22 4.15 -6.26
N GLY A 271 -17.52 3.90 -6.41
CA GLY A 271 -18.08 2.83 -7.23
C GLY A 271 -18.26 1.52 -6.45
N HIS A 272 -19.16 0.66 -6.94
CA HIS A 272 -19.45 -0.65 -6.32
C HIS A 272 -18.23 -1.58 -6.33
N GLU A 273 -17.42 -1.49 -7.37
CA GLU A 273 -16.27 -2.36 -7.63
C GLU A 273 -14.94 -1.74 -7.19
N HIS A 274 -14.98 -0.66 -6.40
CA HIS A 274 -13.76 -0.01 -5.93
C HIS A 274 -12.96 -0.95 -5.03
N PRO A 275 -11.61 -1.01 -5.12
CA PRO A 275 -10.77 -1.85 -4.26
C PRO A 275 -11.10 -1.71 -2.76
N ARG A 276 -11.32 -0.49 -2.28
CA ARG A 276 -11.76 -0.25 -0.88
C ARG A 276 -13.13 -0.82 -0.52
N THR A 277 -14.06 -0.92 -1.48
CA THR A 277 -15.35 -1.59 -1.27
C THR A 277 -15.15 -3.10 -1.18
N LEU A 278 -14.34 -3.66 -2.07
CA LEU A 278 -13.98 -5.08 -2.07
C LEU A 278 -13.25 -5.49 -0.79
N ALA A 279 -12.33 -4.66 -0.30
CA ALA A 279 -11.65 -4.86 0.98
C ALA A 279 -12.65 -4.93 2.15
N SER A 280 -13.64 -4.03 2.20
CA SER A 280 -14.67 -4.08 3.25
C SER A 280 -15.59 -5.31 3.13
N ILE A 281 -15.87 -5.80 1.92
CA ILE A 281 -16.59 -7.07 1.72
C ILE A 281 -15.77 -8.24 2.27
N ASN A 282 -14.48 -8.30 1.91
CA ASN A 282 -13.57 -9.36 2.36
C ASN A 282 -13.39 -9.35 3.89
N ASN A 283 -13.23 -8.19 4.53
CA ASN A 283 -13.08 -8.09 5.98
C ASN A 283 -14.32 -8.63 6.72
N LEU A 284 -15.53 -8.24 6.27
CA LEU A 284 -16.76 -8.78 6.86
C LEU A 284 -16.86 -10.30 6.62
N ALA A 285 -16.51 -10.79 5.43
CA ALA A 285 -16.55 -12.20 5.11
C ALA A 285 -15.56 -13.04 5.95
N LEU A 286 -14.34 -12.53 6.16
CA LEU A 286 -13.32 -13.16 7.02
C LEU A 286 -13.78 -13.22 8.48
N LEU A 287 -14.38 -12.15 9.00
CA LEU A 287 -14.95 -12.15 10.35
C LEU A 287 -16.11 -13.16 10.49
N LEU A 288 -16.99 -13.23 9.48
CA LEU A 288 -18.09 -14.20 9.47
C LEU A 288 -17.54 -15.63 9.41
N GLN A 289 -16.49 -15.87 8.62
CA GLN A 289 -15.80 -17.16 8.57
C GLN A 289 -15.15 -17.51 9.92
N SER A 290 -14.42 -16.59 10.55
CA SER A 290 -13.75 -16.84 11.84
C SER A 290 -14.74 -17.11 12.98
N THR A 291 -15.95 -16.58 12.87
CA THR A 291 -17.07 -16.83 13.79
C THR A 291 -17.96 -18.02 13.37
N GLY A 292 -17.57 -18.80 12.36
CA GLY A 292 -18.26 -20.02 11.93
C GLY A 292 -19.53 -19.81 11.09
N ARG A 293 -19.85 -18.58 10.70
CA ARG A 293 -21.04 -18.23 9.90
C ARG A 293 -20.76 -18.32 8.41
N PHE A 294 -20.38 -19.51 7.97
CA PHE A 294 -19.95 -19.76 6.59
C PHE A 294 -21.01 -19.42 5.54
N GLY A 295 -22.29 -19.64 5.84
CA GLY A 295 -23.40 -19.32 4.94
C GLY A 295 -23.58 -17.82 4.65
N GLU A 296 -23.18 -16.94 5.58
CA GLU A 296 -23.15 -15.49 5.36
C GLU A 296 -21.83 -15.04 4.70
N ALA A 297 -20.71 -15.71 4.99
CA ALA A 297 -19.40 -15.36 4.43
C ALA A 297 -19.29 -15.69 2.93
N GLU A 298 -19.82 -16.83 2.49
CA GLU A 298 -19.72 -17.31 1.12
C GLU A 298 -20.25 -16.36 0.04
N PRO A 299 -21.47 -15.80 0.14
CA PRO A 299 -21.97 -14.87 -0.86
C PRO A 299 -21.08 -13.62 -0.96
N LEU A 300 -20.51 -13.16 0.16
CA LEU A 300 -19.61 -12.01 0.18
C LEU A 300 -18.28 -12.32 -0.52
N PHE A 301 -17.64 -13.46 -0.25
CA PHE A 301 -16.42 -13.83 -0.98
C PHE A 301 -16.67 -14.04 -2.47
N ARG A 302 -17.80 -14.65 -2.86
CA ARG A 302 -18.15 -14.78 -4.27
C ARG A 302 -18.40 -13.44 -4.94
N GLU A 303 -19.04 -12.51 -4.24
CA GLU A 303 -19.25 -11.14 -4.73
C GLU A 303 -17.91 -10.42 -4.93
N ALA A 304 -17.03 -10.45 -3.93
CA ALA A 304 -15.70 -9.85 -4.00
C ALA A 304 -14.89 -10.43 -5.16
N LEU A 305 -14.87 -11.76 -5.31
CA LEU A 305 -14.16 -12.42 -6.40
C LEU A 305 -14.70 -12.02 -7.78
N ARG A 306 -16.03 -12.02 -7.97
CA ARG A 306 -16.64 -11.64 -9.25
C ARG A 306 -16.29 -10.21 -9.63
N ALA A 307 -16.38 -9.27 -8.68
CA ALA A 307 -16.06 -7.88 -8.92
C ALA A 307 -14.55 -7.65 -9.17
N SER A 308 -13.68 -8.32 -8.40
CA SER A 308 -12.22 -8.27 -8.62
C SER A 308 -11.84 -8.77 -10.01
N ARG A 309 -12.37 -9.92 -10.44
CA ARG A 309 -12.14 -10.45 -11.80
C ARG A 309 -12.59 -9.47 -12.88
N ALA A 310 -13.81 -8.95 -12.77
CA ALA A 310 -14.37 -8.03 -13.76
C ALA A 310 -13.55 -6.74 -13.88
N LYS A 311 -13.01 -6.23 -12.76
CA LYS A 311 -12.37 -4.91 -12.72
C LYS A 311 -10.87 -4.94 -12.91
N LEU A 312 -10.21 -5.90 -12.29
CA LEU A 312 -8.75 -5.98 -12.16
C LEU A 312 -8.16 -7.08 -13.05
N GLY A 313 -8.98 -8.03 -13.50
CA GLY A 313 -8.56 -9.22 -14.23
C GLY A 313 -8.17 -10.37 -13.30
N ASP A 314 -8.04 -11.56 -13.88
CA ASP A 314 -7.87 -12.82 -13.13
C ASP A 314 -6.52 -12.91 -12.41
N GLU A 315 -5.47 -12.32 -12.99
CA GLU A 315 -4.12 -12.39 -12.46
C GLU A 315 -3.73 -11.17 -11.59
N HIS A 316 -4.68 -10.30 -11.26
CA HIS A 316 -4.42 -9.19 -10.35
C HIS A 316 -4.34 -9.71 -8.91
N PRO A 317 -3.40 -9.23 -8.07
CA PRO A 317 -3.23 -9.84 -6.76
C PRO A 317 -4.43 -9.76 -5.81
N ASP A 318 -5.22 -8.69 -5.88
CA ASP A 318 -6.49 -8.61 -5.14
C ASP A 318 -7.50 -9.67 -5.59
N THR A 319 -7.49 -10.01 -6.89
CA THR A 319 -8.29 -11.11 -7.45
C THR A 319 -7.77 -12.44 -6.91
N LEU A 320 -6.46 -12.68 -6.96
CA LEU A 320 -5.82 -13.90 -6.45
C LEU A 320 -6.04 -14.08 -4.93
N SER A 321 -6.04 -12.98 -4.18
CA SER A 321 -6.37 -12.99 -2.74
C SER A 321 -7.84 -13.34 -2.52
N SER A 322 -8.75 -12.80 -3.34
CA SER A 322 -10.18 -13.14 -3.28
C SER A 322 -10.44 -14.61 -3.66
N ILE A 323 -9.70 -15.16 -4.63
CA ILE A 323 -9.72 -16.59 -5.00
C ILE A 323 -9.31 -17.45 -3.79
N ASN A 324 -8.17 -17.13 -3.17
CA ASN A 324 -7.69 -17.85 -2.00
C ASN A 324 -8.68 -17.82 -0.82
N ASN A 325 -9.30 -16.66 -0.55
CA ASN A 325 -10.27 -16.54 0.53
C ASN A 325 -11.51 -17.40 0.30
N LEU A 326 -12.06 -17.40 -0.94
CA LEU A 326 -13.17 -18.27 -1.29
C LEU A 326 -12.77 -19.75 -1.20
N ALA A 327 -11.59 -20.12 -1.70
CA ALA A 327 -11.08 -21.48 -1.62
C ALA A 327 -10.89 -21.98 -0.18
N ALA A 328 -10.36 -21.12 0.70
CA ALA A 328 -10.22 -21.42 2.13
C ALA A 328 -11.59 -21.61 2.81
N LEU A 329 -12.59 -20.81 2.45
CA LEU A 329 -13.95 -21.01 2.95
C LEU A 329 -14.53 -22.35 2.46
N LEU A 330 -14.38 -22.67 1.17
CA LEU A 330 -14.84 -23.93 0.60
C LEU A 330 -14.16 -25.13 1.27
N GLN A 331 -12.85 -25.04 1.53
CA GLN A 331 -12.10 -26.03 2.30
C GLN A 331 -12.65 -26.18 3.73
N SER A 332 -12.88 -25.08 4.45
CA SER A 332 -13.43 -25.12 5.82
C SER A 332 -14.84 -25.73 5.90
N THR A 333 -15.58 -25.70 4.79
CA THR A 333 -16.92 -26.30 4.65
C THR A 333 -16.90 -27.69 4.03
N GLY A 334 -15.71 -28.29 3.83
CA GLY A 334 -15.55 -29.66 3.30
C GLY A 334 -15.75 -29.80 1.79
N ARG A 335 -15.95 -28.71 1.06
CA ARG A 335 -16.17 -28.70 -0.40
C ARG A 335 -14.85 -28.67 -1.15
N PHE A 336 -14.04 -29.70 -0.94
CA PHE A 336 -12.68 -29.78 -1.46
C PHE A 336 -12.61 -29.76 -2.99
N GLY A 337 -13.60 -30.36 -3.67
CA GLY A 337 -13.68 -30.36 -5.14
C GLY A 337 -13.89 -28.97 -5.76
N GLU A 338 -14.53 -28.05 -5.04
CA GLU A 338 -14.65 -26.65 -5.46
C GLU A 338 -13.43 -25.81 -5.04
N ALA A 339 -12.80 -26.13 -3.90
CA ALA A 339 -11.64 -25.39 -3.39
C ALA A 339 -10.36 -25.64 -4.20
N GLU A 340 -10.11 -26.89 -4.62
CA GLU A 340 -8.89 -27.27 -5.35
C GLU A 340 -8.62 -26.46 -6.63
N PRO A 341 -9.57 -26.33 -7.57
CA PRO A 341 -9.32 -25.60 -8.81
C PRO A 341 -8.96 -24.13 -8.52
N LEU A 342 -9.58 -23.52 -7.50
CA LEU A 342 -9.29 -22.15 -7.10
C LEU A 342 -7.88 -22.01 -6.50
N PHE A 343 -7.47 -22.91 -5.60
CA PHE A 343 -6.10 -22.88 -5.08
C PHE A 343 -5.05 -23.12 -6.16
N ARG A 344 -5.31 -24.03 -7.11
CA ARG A 344 -4.42 -24.27 -8.25
C ARG A 344 -4.34 -23.06 -9.17
N GLU A 345 -5.47 -22.41 -9.46
CA GLU A 345 -5.53 -21.16 -10.25
C GLU A 345 -4.68 -20.06 -9.60
N ALA A 346 -4.89 -19.79 -8.30
CA ALA A 346 -4.14 -18.77 -7.58
C ALA A 346 -2.64 -19.08 -7.51
N LEU A 347 -2.28 -20.35 -7.28
CA LEU A 347 -0.88 -20.79 -7.27
C LEU A 347 -0.21 -20.60 -8.63
N PHE A 348 -0.87 -21.04 -9.71
CA PHE A 348 -0.31 -20.95 -11.06
C PHE A 348 -0.03 -19.49 -11.45
N ALA A 349 -1.00 -18.60 -11.23
CA ALA A 349 -0.83 -17.18 -11.54
C ALA A 349 0.29 -16.52 -10.70
N ARG A 350 0.39 -16.85 -9.41
CA ARG A 350 1.44 -16.32 -8.52
C ARG A 350 2.82 -16.82 -8.90
N ARG A 351 2.98 -18.12 -9.20
CA ARG A 351 4.25 -18.66 -9.72
C ARG A 351 4.70 -17.96 -10.99
N ALA A 352 3.79 -17.81 -11.96
CA ALA A 352 4.09 -17.18 -13.24
C ALA A 352 4.54 -15.72 -13.11
N LYS A 353 4.00 -14.97 -12.14
CA LYS A 353 4.29 -13.54 -11.97
C LYS A 353 5.37 -13.21 -10.95
N LEU A 354 5.39 -13.93 -9.84
CA LEU A 354 6.18 -13.60 -8.67
C LEU A 354 7.39 -14.53 -8.51
N GLY A 355 7.35 -15.72 -9.14
CA GLY A 355 8.30 -16.80 -8.91
C GLY A 355 7.93 -17.67 -7.72
N ASP A 356 8.66 -18.77 -7.55
CA ASP A 356 8.37 -19.81 -6.56
C ASP A 356 8.71 -19.41 -5.11
N GLU A 357 9.72 -18.56 -4.93
CA GLU A 357 10.21 -18.12 -3.61
C GLU A 357 9.42 -16.94 -3.03
N HIS A 358 8.54 -16.33 -3.82
CA HIS A 358 7.79 -15.17 -3.35
C HIS A 358 6.81 -15.58 -2.22
N PRO A 359 6.69 -14.84 -1.11
CA PRO A 359 5.90 -15.30 0.03
C PRO A 359 4.42 -15.57 -0.27
N ASP A 360 3.79 -14.75 -1.12
CA ASP A 360 2.45 -15.03 -1.64
C ASP A 360 2.32 -16.34 -2.42
N THR A 361 3.35 -16.70 -3.20
CA THR A 361 3.42 -18.00 -3.87
C THR A 361 3.54 -19.11 -2.83
N LEU A 362 4.43 -18.95 -1.85
CA LEU A 362 4.60 -19.91 -0.74
C LEU A 362 3.32 -20.11 0.07
N ILE A 363 2.52 -19.06 0.28
CA ILE A 363 1.20 -19.15 0.93
C ILE A 363 0.24 -19.98 0.07
N SER A 364 0.17 -19.73 -1.24
CA SER A 364 -0.67 -20.53 -2.15
C SER A 364 -0.21 -21.98 -2.22
N ILE A 365 1.10 -22.25 -2.22
CA ILE A 365 1.68 -23.60 -2.14
C ILE A 365 1.20 -24.30 -0.87
N ASN A 366 1.35 -23.63 0.28
CA ASN A 366 0.94 -24.17 1.57
C ASN A 366 -0.57 -24.45 1.64
N ASN A 367 -1.41 -23.55 1.11
CA ASN A 367 -2.86 -23.73 1.10
C ASN A 367 -3.27 -24.94 0.25
N LEU A 368 -2.68 -25.10 -0.95
CA LEU A 368 -2.92 -26.27 -1.78
C LEU A 368 -2.43 -27.56 -1.09
N ALA A 369 -1.25 -27.52 -0.45
CA ALA A 369 -0.71 -28.65 0.30
C ALA A 369 -1.62 -29.06 1.47
N LEU A 370 -2.17 -28.09 2.21
CA LEU A 370 -3.15 -28.34 3.27
C LEU A 370 -4.43 -28.98 2.74
N LEU A 371 -4.91 -28.57 1.56
CA LEU A 371 -6.06 -29.19 0.90
C LEU A 371 -5.76 -30.63 0.49
N LEU A 372 -4.62 -30.87 -0.16
CA LEU A 372 -4.17 -32.21 -0.56
C LEU A 372 -4.05 -33.14 0.65
N LYS A 373 -3.50 -32.64 1.76
CA LYS A 373 -3.45 -33.35 3.04
C LYS A 373 -4.85 -33.67 3.58
N ALA A 374 -5.76 -32.69 3.58
CA ALA A 374 -7.14 -32.88 4.05
C ALA A 374 -7.93 -33.91 3.23
N THR A 375 -7.54 -34.08 1.95
CA THR A 375 -8.11 -35.07 1.02
C THR A 375 -7.35 -36.40 0.99
N GLY A 376 -6.37 -36.60 1.87
CA GLY A 376 -5.60 -37.85 2.00
C GLY A 376 -4.53 -38.06 0.92
N ARG A 377 -4.27 -37.08 0.05
CA ARG A 377 -3.28 -37.15 -1.04
C ARG A 377 -1.90 -36.73 -0.57
N PHE A 378 -1.38 -37.44 0.43
CA PHE A 378 -0.11 -37.09 1.09
C PHE A 378 1.09 -37.05 0.12
N GLY A 379 1.11 -37.93 -0.90
CA GLY A 379 2.17 -37.96 -1.91
C GLY A 379 2.26 -36.69 -2.78
N GLU A 380 1.14 -35.98 -2.98
CA GLU A 380 1.13 -34.68 -3.65
C GLU A 380 1.36 -33.51 -2.67
N ALA A 381 0.93 -33.64 -1.41
CA ALA A 381 1.07 -32.60 -0.40
C ALA A 381 2.51 -32.42 0.08
N GLU A 382 3.24 -33.52 0.30
CA GLU A 382 4.59 -33.51 0.89
C GLU A 382 5.61 -32.72 0.05
N PRO A 383 5.69 -32.87 -1.29
CA PRO A 383 6.58 -32.04 -2.11
C PRO A 383 6.29 -30.55 -1.98
N LEU A 384 5.02 -30.17 -1.96
CA LEU A 384 4.60 -28.77 -1.82
C LEU A 384 4.95 -28.20 -0.43
N PHE A 385 4.76 -28.97 0.64
CA PHE A 385 5.21 -28.53 1.97
C PHE A 385 6.72 -28.34 2.03
N ARG A 386 7.51 -29.25 1.43
CA ARG A 386 8.98 -29.10 1.34
C ARG A 386 9.38 -27.85 0.57
N GLU A 387 8.70 -27.57 -0.54
CA GLU A 387 8.92 -26.36 -1.34
C GLU A 387 8.62 -25.10 -0.52
N ALA A 388 7.46 -25.04 0.14
CA ALA A 388 7.07 -23.92 0.98
C ALA A 388 8.05 -23.68 2.15
N LEU A 389 8.65 -24.75 2.71
CA LEU A 389 9.65 -24.64 3.77
C LEU A 389 11.01 -24.17 3.25
N ARG A 390 11.43 -24.62 2.06
CA ARG A 390 12.70 -24.19 1.44
C ARG A 390 12.67 -22.73 1.02
N GLY A 391 11.53 -22.22 0.55
CA GLY A 391 11.41 -20.80 0.20
C GLY A 391 11.35 -19.83 1.39
N ARG A 392 11.28 -20.33 2.63
CA ARG A 392 11.26 -19.51 3.86
C ARG A 392 12.65 -19.28 4.48
N SER A 393 13.69 -19.95 3.96
CA SER A 393 15.09 -19.79 4.39
C SER A 393 15.78 -18.69 3.62
#